data_AF-A0A534CIG6-F1
#
_entry.id   AF-A0A534CIG6-F1
#
_cell.length_a   1.000
_cell.length_b   1.000
_cell.length_c   1.000
_cell.angle_alpha   90.00
_cell.angle_beta   90.00
_cell.angle_gamma   90.00
#
_symmetry.space_group_name_H-M   'P 1'
#
loop_
_entity.id
_entity.type
_entity.pdbx_description
1 polymer ?
#
loop_
_entity_poly.entity_id
_entity_poly.type
_entity_poly.pdbx_seq_one_letter_code
_entity_poly.pdbx_strand_id
1 'polypeptide(L)'
;MSLLRAIAGAVAIFVLTPLQPAHAQISPNAVWSCEFTNSPTDCGLFLQAAASTRATLVGPGRDGPTAVQLTTQPGDINIAGSGSNERADLTRSPSSTYCNQGQDEWWAHSLMFPPGYVPPPVASVWNWGALFDFHNSAA
;
A
#
# COMPACT_ATOMS: atom_id res chain seq x y z
N MET A 1 12.04 48.73 57.05
CA MET A 1 10.75 48.18 56.57
C MET A 1 11.04 47.41 55.29
N SER A 2 10.93 46.09 55.34
CA SER A 2 11.39 45.16 54.29
C SER A 2 10.38 45.07 53.14
N LEU A 3 10.83 45.26 51.90
CA LEU A 3 10.03 45.03 50.69
C LEU A 3 10.13 43.56 50.29
N LEU A 4 9.09 42.77 50.52
CA LEU A 4 8.96 41.42 49.98
C LEU A 4 8.49 41.50 48.53
N ARG A 5 9.35 41.12 47.58
CA ARG A 5 8.97 40.89 46.18
C ARG A 5 8.47 39.45 46.03
N ALA A 6 7.18 39.29 45.79
CA ALA A 6 6.61 38.00 45.39
C ALA A 6 6.90 37.77 43.90
N ILE A 7 7.69 36.75 43.59
CA ILE A 7 7.91 36.27 42.22
C ILE A 7 6.89 35.17 41.98
N ALA A 8 5.87 35.45 41.17
CA ALA A 8 4.95 34.43 40.67
C ALA A 8 5.68 33.60 39.61
N GLY A 9 6.10 32.38 39.97
CA GLY A 9 6.64 31.40 39.02
C GLY A 9 5.51 30.76 38.23
N ALA A 10 5.44 31.02 36.92
CA ALA A 10 4.53 30.30 36.03
C ALA A 10 5.03 28.87 35.85
N VAL A 11 4.27 27.89 36.33
CA VAL A 11 4.51 26.46 36.07
C VAL A 11 3.96 26.14 34.69
N ALA A 12 4.84 25.98 33.70
CA ALA A 12 4.47 25.47 32.39
C ALA A 12 4.24 23.96 32.49
N ILE A 13 2.98 23.53 32.47
CA ILE A 13 2.61 22.12 32.34
C ILE A 13 2.83 21.74 30.87
N PHE A 14 3.96 21.10 30.58
CA PHE A 14 4.17 20.44 29.28
C PHE A 14 3.28 19.21 29.24
N VAL A 15 2.13 19.32 28.56
CA VAL A 15 1.33 18.17 28.18
C VAL A 15 2.18 17.37 27.19
N LEU A 16 2.72 16.25 27.65
CA LEU A 16 3.35 15.24 26.79
C LEU A 16 2.25 14.68 25.88
N THR A 17 2.05 15.29 24.72
CA THR A 17 1.29 14.65 23.65
C THR A 17 2.00 13.34 23.31
N PRO A 18 1.31 12.19 23.33
CA PRO A 18 1.92 10.95 22.89
C PRO A 18 2.44 11.19 21.46
N LEU A 19 3.74 10.98 21.25
CA LEU A 19 4.33 10.97 19.92
C LEU A 19 3.54 9.94 19.12
N GLN A 20 2.66 10.40 18.23
CA GLN A 20 2.08 9.50 17.24
C GLN A 20 3.25 8.82 16.54
N PRO A 21 3.24 7.48 16.41
CA PRO A 21 4.26 6.81 15.64
C PRO A 21 4.37 7.52 14.30
N ALA A 22 5.59 7.75 13.82
CA ALA A 22 5.78 8.34 12.50
C ALA A 22 5.18 7.38 11.47
N HIS A 23 3.93 7.63 11.08
CA HIS A 23 3.32 6.99 9.93
C HIS A 23 4.14 7.48 8.74
N ALA A 24 4.73 6.56 7.99
CA ALA A 24 5.54 6.94 6.84
C ALA A 24 4.66 7.67 5.82
N GLN A 25 4.64 9.00 5.86
CA GLN A 25 3.72 9.79 5.04
C GLN A 25 4.04 9.63 3.56
N ILE A 26 3.00 9.73 2.73
CA ILE A 26 3.18 9.90 1.28
C ILE A 26 4.08 11.13 1.07
N SER A 27 5.11 10.98 0.25
CA SER A 27 6.01 12.10 -0.06
C SER A 27 5.21 13.26 -0.65
N PRO A 28 5.41 14.51 -0.19
CA PRO A 28 4.75 15.67 -0.78
C PRO A 28 5.19 15.89 -2.24
N ASN A 29 6.28 15.25 -2.67
CA ASN A 29 6.77 15.27 -4.06
C ASN A 29 6.26 14.08 -4.89
N ALA A 30 5.41 13.22 -4.33
CA ALA A 30 4.84 12.10 -5.08
C ALA A 30 3.92 12.64 -6.18
N VAL A 31 4.28 12.40 -7.43
CA VAL A 31 3.45 12.79 -8.59
C VAL A 31 2.17 11.95 -8.71
N TRP A 32 2.12 10.81 -8.00
CA TRP A 32 0.96 9.94 -7.90
C TRP A 32 1.01 9.16 -6.57
N SER A 33 -0.14 8.94 -5.96
CA SER A 33 -0.32 8.10 -4.77
C SER A 33 -1.74 7.55 -4.70
N CYS A 34 -1.97 6.53 -3.86
CA CYS A 34 -3.29 5.96 -3.66
C CYS A 34 -3.52 5.46 -2.22
N GLU A 35 -4.69 5.80 -1.65
CA GLU A 35 -5.10 5.42 -0.29
C GLU A 35 -6.40 4.59 -0.26
N PHE A 36 -6.93 4.20 -1.43
CA PHE A 36 -8.09 3.29 -1.56
C PHE A 36 -9.31 3.66 -0.72
N THR A 37 -9.67 4.95 -0.71
CA THR A 37 -10.74 5.50 0.15
C THR A 37 -12.11 4.86 -0.12
N ASN A 38 -12.43 4.57 -1.38
CA ASN A 38 -13.77 4.19 -1.82
C ASN A 38 -13.82 2.83 -2.51
N SER A 39 -12.75 2.41 -3.20
CA SER A 39 -12.71 1.17 -3.98
C SER A 39 -11.28 0.61 -4.12
N PRO A 40 -11.12 -0.71 -4.30
CA PRO A 40 -9.82 -1.27 -4.70
C PRO A 40 -9.27 -0.74 -6.03
N THR A 41 -10.13 -0.20 -6.89
CA THR A 41 -9.77 0.36 -8.20
C THR A 41 -9.65 1.89 -8.18
N ASP A 42 -9.51 2.50 -7.00
CA ASP A 42 -9.26 3.94 -6.89
C ASP A 42 -7.95 4.32 -7.62
N CYS A 43 -7.77 5.62 -7.86
CA CYS A 43 -6.53 6.19 -8.41
C CYS A 43 -6.15 5.69 -9.82
N GLY A 44 -7.13 5.15 -10.55
CA GLY A 44 -6.95 4.62 -11.91
C GLY A 44 -6.34 3.22 -11.96
N LEU A 45 -6.42 2.46 -10.88
CA LEU A 45 -5.99 1.06 -10.83
C LEU A 45 -7.06 0.13 -11.41
N PHE A 46 -6.64 -0.91 -12.11
CA PHE A 46 -7.52 -1.94 -12.68
C PHE A 46 -7.25 -3.28 -12.02
N LEU A 47 -8.32 -4.01 -11.69
CA LEU A 47 -8.21 -5.34 -11.09
C LEU A 47 -7.92 -6.39 -12.17
N GLN A 48 -6.88 -7.19 -11.95
CA GLN A 48 -6.57 -8.39 -12.70
C GLN A 48 -6.79 -9.62 -11.80
N ALA A 49 -8.01 -10.15 -11.80
CA ALA A 49 -8.38 -11.30 -10.96
C ALA A 49 -9.52 -12.12 -11.58
N ALA A 50 -9.71 -13.35 -11.11
CA ALA A 50 -10.79 -14.23 -11.57
C ALA A 50 -12.19 -13.71 -11.22
N ALA A 51 -12.31 -12.90 -10.16
CA ALA A 51 -13.56 -12.30 -9.70
C ALA A 51 -13.30 -10.97 -8.99
N SER A 52 -14.29 -10.06 -9.00
CA SER A 52 -14.21 -8.78 -8.29
C SER A 52 -14.01 -8.95 -6.78
N THR A 53 -14.50 -10.04 -6.21
CA THR A 53 -14.37 -10.37 -4.78
C THR A 53 -12.95 -10.76 -4.35
N ARG A 54 -11.98 -10.82 -5.29
CA ARG A 54 -10.56 -11.07 -4.98
C ARG A 54 -9.82 -9.83 -4.50
N ALA A 55 -10.45 -8.65 -4.61
CA ALA A 55 -9.98 -7.42 -4.03
C ALA A 55 -11.07 -6.85 -3.11
N THR A 56 -10.72 -6.59 -1.85
CA THR A 56 -11.65 -6.06 -0.85
C THR A 56 -11.01 -4.93 -0.07
N LEU A 57 -11.81 -3.91 0.28
CA LEU A 57 -11.35 -2.88 1.20
C LEU A 57 -11.33 -3.44 2.62
N VAL A 58 -10.20 -3.25 3.30
CA VAL A 58 -9.99 -3.64 4.69
C VAL A 58 -9.38 -2.49 5.46
N GLY A 59 -9.41 -2.56 6.79
CA GLY A 59 -8.81 -1.53 7.64
C GLY A 59 -8.14 -2.13 8.88
N PRO A 60 -7.20 -1.39 9.51
CA PRO A 60 -6.72 -0.07 9.08
C PRO A 60 -5.72 -0.16 7.90
N GLY A 61 -5.68 0.90 7.08
CA GLY A 61 -4.60 1.11 6.11
C GLY A 61 -3.36 1.71 6.75
N ARG A 62 -2.28 1.85 5.98
CA ARG A 62 -1.02 2.44 6.47
C ARG A 62 -1.15 3.95 6.76
N ASP A 63 -1.71 4.68 5.80
CA ASP A 63 -1.79 6.15 5.80
C ASP A 63 -3.21 6.67 6.04
N GLY A 64 -4.19 5.77 6.04
CA GLY A 64 -5.60 6.12 6.11
C GLY A 64 -6.46 4.98 6.65
N PRO A 65 -7.78 5.13 6.60
CA PRO A 65 -8.71 4.16 7.18
C PRO A 65 -8.72 2.81 6.44
N THR A 66 -8.26 2.78 5.18
CA THR A 66 -8.48 1.68 4.25
C THR A 66 -7.18 1.23 3.56
N ALA A 67 -7.14 -0.06 3.23
CA ALA A 67 -6.19 -0.70 2.33
C ALA A 67 -6.92 -1.74 1.48
N VAL A 68 -6.24 -2.29 0.46
CA VAL A 68 -6.78 -3.39 -0.35
C VAL A 68 -6.17 -4.70 0.11
N GLN A 69 -7.04 -5.65 0.48
CA GLN A 69 -6.65 -7.05 0.59
C GLN A 69 -6.88 -7.73 -0.75
N LEU A 70 -5.79 -8.19 -1.35
CA LEU A 70 -5.79 -9.07 -2.51
C LEU A 70 -5.71 -10.52 -2.04
N THR A 71 -6.51 -11.38 -2.65
CA THR A 71 -6.56 -12.81 -2.32
C THR A 71 -6.49 -13.60 -3.61
N THR A 72 -5.67 -14.64 -3.65
CA THR A 72 -5.74 -15.69 -4.67
C THR A 72 -6.42 -16.93 -4.09
N GLN A 73 -6.98 -17.76 -4.96
CA GLN A 73 -7.49 -19.08 -4.64
C GLN A 73 -6.92 -20.10 -5.63
N PRO A 74 -6.82 -21.39 -5.24
CA PRO A 74 -6.43 -22.45 -6.16
C PRO A 74 -7.26 -22.39 -7.45
N GLY A 75 -6.58 -22.28 -8.59
CA GLY A 75 -7.23 -22.19 -9.90
C GLY A 75 -7.49 -20.77 -10.42
N ASP A 76 -7.08 -19.71 -9.71
CA ASP A 76 -7.06 -18.33 -10.23
C ASP A 76 -5.95 -18.14 -11.29
N ILE A 77 -5.89 -19.01 -12.29
CA ILE A 77 -4.85 -19.12 -13.32
C ILE A 77 -5.31 -18.51 -14.66
N ASN A 78 -4.37 -18.27 -15.57
CA ASN A 78 -4.59 -17.68 -16.90
C ASN A 78 -5.21 -16.27 -16.85
N ILE A 79 -4.83 -15.46 -15.86
CA ILE A 79 -5.31 -14.09 -15.69
C ILE A 79 -4.17 -13.15 -16.09
N ALA A 80 -4.42 -12.25 -17.04
CA ALA A 80 -3.45 -11.24 -17.49
C ALA A 80 -2.04 -11.82 -17.78
N GLY A 81 -1.99 -12.96 -18.46
CA GLY A 81 -0.72 -13.61 -18.82
C GLY A 81 -0.04 -14.40 -17.69
N SER A 82 -0.72 -14.65 -16.55
CA SER A 82 -0.14 -15.40 -15.43
C SER A 82 0.16 -16.89 -15.72
N GLY A 83 -0.39 -17.44 -16.81
CA GLY A 83 -0.28 -18.87 -17.13
C GLY A 83 -0.79 -19.70 -15.95
N SER A 84 0.01 -20.66 -15.47
CA SER A 84 -0.35 -21.50 -14.32
C SER A 84 -0.17 -20.84 -12.95
N ASN A 85 0.31 -19.60 -12.87
CA ASN A 85 0.45 -18.89 -11.60
C ASN A 85 -0.89 -18.24 -11.20
N GLU A 86 -1.30 -18.38 -9.95
CA GLU A 86 -2.49 -17.70 -9.46
C GLU A 86 -2.28 -16.17 -9.41
N ARG A 87 -3.29 -15.39 -9.83
CA ARG A 87 -3.18 -13.92 -9.86
C ARG A 87 -4.40 -13.22 -9.27
N ALA A 88 -4.11 -12.22 -8.43
CA ALA A 88 -5.05 -11.17 -8.05
C ALA A 88 -4.24 -9.89 -7.82
N ASP A 89 -4.17 -9.02 -8.85
CA ASP A 89 -3.32 -7.83 -8.85
C ASP A 89 -4.12 -6.55 -9.14
N LEU A 90 -3.55 -5.41 -8.73
CA LEU A 90 -3.98 -4.09 -9.19
C LEU A 90 -2.93 -3.53 -10.14
N THR A 91 -3.33 -3.28 -11.39
CA THR A 91 -2.43 -2.77 -12.42
C THR A 91 -2.71 -1.30 -12.72
N ARG A 92 -1.65 -0.58 -13.07
CA ARG A 92 -1.73 0.77 -13.63
C ARG A 92 -1.04 0.75 -14.99
N SER A 93 -1.78 1.06 -16.04
CA SER A 93 -1.21 1.12 -17.40
C SER A 93 -0.14 2.21 -17.50
N PRO A 94 0.92 2.03 -18.30
CA PRO A 94 1.88 3.10 -18.56
C PRO A 94 1.19 4.32 -19.18
N SER A 95 1.83 5.48 -19.10
CA SER A 95 1.37 6.69 -19.79
C SER A 95 2.53 7.44 -20.41
N SER A 96 2.26 8.54 -21.13
CA SER A 96 3.33 9.38 -21.69
C SER A 96 4.25 10.02 -20.64
N THR A 97 3.89 10.02 -19.36
CA THR A 97 4.64 10.70 -18.29
C THR A 97 5.32 9.76 -17.28
N TYR A 98 5.06 8.44 -17.34
CA TYR A 98 5.70 7.45 -16.45
C TYR A 98 5.66 6.03 -17.05
N CYS A 99 6.48 5.14 -16.50
CA CYS A 99 6.70 3.76 -16.91
C CYS A 99 7.14 3.65 -18.39
N ASN A 100 8.01 4.55 -18.85
CA ASN A 100 8.58 4.51 -20.20
C ASN A 100 10.07 4.17 -20.18
N GLN A 101 10.53 3.51 -21.25
CA GLN A 101 11.95 3.19 -21.42
C GLN A 101 12.80 4.47 -21.41
N GLY A 102 13.87 4.46 -20.61
CA GLY A 102 14.81 5.59 -20.47
C GLY A 102 14.37 6.67 -19.48
N GLN A 103 13.30 6.46 -18.71
CA GLN A 103 12.91 7.33 -17.61
C GLN A 103 13.40 6.79 -16.27
N ASP A 104 13.83 7.71 -15.39
CA ASP A 104 14.15 7.40 -13.99
C ASP A 104 12.95 7.71 -13.11
N GLU A 105 12.55 6.75 -12.29
CA GLU A 105 11.36 6.86 -11.46
C GLU A 105 11.58 6.27 -10.07
N TRP A 106 10.90 6.88 -9.09
CA TRP A 106 10.90 6.40 -7.71
C TRP A 106 9.51 5.91 -7.37
N TRP A 107 9.44 4.65 -6.95
CA TRP A 107 8.20 3.99 -6.54
C TRP A 107 8.32 3.49 -5.11
N ALA A 108 7.22 3.60 -4.38
CA ALA A 108 7.08 3.04 -3.04
C ALA A 108 5.71 2.37 -2.94
N HIS A 109 5.68 1.20 -2.34
CA HIS A 109 4.45 0.50 -1.98
C HIS A 109 4.61 -0.06 -0.56
N SER A 110 3.48 -0.26 0.11
CA SER A 110 3.46 -0.89 1.43
C SER A 110 2.60 -2.12 1.37
N LEU A 111 3.07 -3.20 2.00
CA LEU A 111 2.40 -4.49 1.99
C LEU A 111 2.29 -5.03 3.41
N MET A 112 1.22 -5.77 3.66
CA MET A 112 1.00 -6.51 4.89
C MET A 112 0.58 -7.92 4.52
N PHE A 113 1.24 -8.91 5.10
CA PHE A 113 0.76 -10.29 5.06
C PHE A 113 -0.27 -10.47 6.18
N PRO A 114 -1.52 -10.84 5.87
CA PRO A 114 -2.51 -11.13 6.92
C PRO A 114 -2.07 -12.36 7.73
N PRO A 115 -2.57 -12.53 8.99
CA PRO A 115 -2.21 -13.68 9.82
C PRO A 115 -2.45 -15.06 9.20
N GLY A 116 -3.38 -15.17 8.24
CA GLY A 116 -3.68 -16.39 7.50
C GLY A 116 -2.92 -16.54 6.18
N TYR A 117 -1.94 -15.68 5.89
CA TYR A 117 -1.15 -15.79 4.66
C TYR A 117 -0.36 -17.08 4.65
N VAL A 118 -0.44 -17.81 3.54
CA VAL A 118 0.35 -19.02 3.29
C VAL A 118 1.28 -18.73 2.11
N PRO A 119 2.61 -18.77 2.29
CA PRO A 119 3.54 -18.61 1.19
C PRO A 119 3.40 -19.77 0.19
N PRO A 120 3.74 -19.58 -1.09
CA PRO A 120 3.70 -20.65 -2.08
C PRO A 120 4.47 -21.90 -1.63
N PRO A 121 3.90 -23.11 -1.81
CA PRO A 121 4.59 -24.33 -1.42
C PRO A 121 5.93 -24.50 -2.15
N VAL A 122 6.94 -25.00 -1.43
CA VAL A 122 8.30 -25.17 -1.97
C VAL A 122 8.36 -26.09 -3.19
N ALA A 123 7.41 -27.04 -3.29
CA ALA A 123 7.31 -28.00 -4.38
C ALA A 123 6.50 -27.50 -5.60
N SER A 124 5.91 -26.30 -5.53
CA SER A 124 5.17 -25.72 -6.65
C SER A 124 6.12 -25.29 -7.77
N VAL A 125 5.65 -25.36 -9.02
CA VAL A 125 6.37 -24.81 -10.19
C VAL A 125 6.67 -23.33 -9.99
N TRP A 126 5.70 -22.60 -9.43
CA TRP A 126 5.85 -21.24 -8.94
C TRP A 126 5.91 -21.27 -7.40
N ASN A 127 7.12 -21.34 -6.85
CA ASN A 127 7.36 -21.35 -5.41
C ASN A 127 7.66 -19.95 -4.85
N TRP A 128 7.16 -18.92 -5.52
CA TRP A 128 7.32 -17.50 -5.17
C TRP A 128 6.07 -16.72 -5.57
N GLY A 129 5.84 -15.57 -4.92
CA GLY A 129 4.76 -14.65 -5.25
C GLY A 129 5.30 -13.27 -5.61
N ALA A 130 4.77 -12.67 -6.68
CA ALA A 130 5.01 -11.25 -6.98
C ALA A 130 4.18 -10.40 -6.02
N LEU A 131 4.82 -9.42 -5.37
CA LEU A 131 4.15 -8.48 -4.47
C LEU A 131 4.10 -7.06 -5.06
N PHE A 132 4.94 -6.82 -6.07
CA PHE A 132 5.05 -5.61 -6.88
C PHE A 132 5.96 -5.92 -8.07
N ASP A 133 5.53 -5.55 -9.27
CA ASP A 133 6.31 -5.74 -10.48
C ASP A 133 6.08 -4.61 -11.51
N PHE A 134 7.08 -4.43 -12.37
CA PHE A 134 6.89 -3.74 -13.65
C PHE A 134 6.91 -4.82 -14.72
N HIS A 135 5.77 -5.04 -15.36
CA HIS A 135 5.62 -6.09 -16.34
C HIS A 135 5.05 -5.56 -17.64
N ASN A 136 5.74 -5.86 -18.74
CA ASN A 136 5.21 -5.66 -20.08
C ASN A 136 4.39 -6.89 -20.45
N SER A 137 3.29 -7.12 -19.74
CA SER A 137 2.30 -8.12 -20.14
C SER A 137 1.20 -7.47 -20.99
N ALA A 138 1.55 -6.48 -21.83
CA ALA A 138 0.65 -6.06 -22.88
C ALA A 138 0.33 -7.30 -23.73
N ALA A 139 -0.85 -7.86 -23.48
CA ALA A 139 -1.54 -8.74 -24.40
C ALA A 139 -2.15 -7.88 -25.52
#